data_AF-A0A4Q6BC36-F1
#
_entry.id   AF-A0A4Q6BC36-F1
#
_cell.length_a   1.000
_cell.length_b   1.000
_cell.length_c   1.000
_cell.angle_alpha   90.00
_cell.angle_beta   90.00
_cell.angle_gamma   90.00
#
_symmetry.space_group_name_H-M   'P 1'
#
loop_
_entity.id
_entity.type
_entity.pdbx_description
1 polymer ?
#
loop_
_entity_poly.entity_id
_entity_poly.type
_entity_poly.pdbx_seq_one_letter_code
_entity_poly.pdbx_strand_id
1 'polypeptide(L)'
;MSSLDPTVFSRLLQRYLVPMMPGAVLGPPREMAGTWKQKAVAVMAPGSLSVRPAPDASFDCELTRSQRFLAPEVHLVEAFVEACHEVERAVGEPFELEVLRGLPLRVVARAAGGPHHATILRILEQLTEWAAWHYEGQPISAAVGVDPSCRGTLDVDAVWREEFAPVLSNGLDTLLVVDTRGRVARLTALSSLEAPPFAPYRFHELAGWAAGDRVAVSLTRAGEILVFGNRSLRFALRGGRWHHFTHEAAVASLRLPRRRVARHALYETLLDVSFARTGGCVAVVERSRLDEVRRFVASKDQLSPASPAVPSVKAQVLRKTVGTSFARVDRRI
;
A
#
# COMPACT_ATOMS: atom_id res chain seq x y z
N MET A 1 3.79 29.01 -14.15
CA MET A 1 4.87 29.11 -13.15
C MET A 1 4.29 28.67 -11.84
N SER A 2 4.77 27.58 -11.24
CA SER A 2 4.40 27.29 -9.84
C SER A 2 5.12 28.30 -8.97
N SER A 3 4.35 29.00 -8.13
CA SER A 3 4.79 30.07 -7.26
C SER A 3 5.10 29.57 -5.85
N LEU A 4 5.11 28.25 -5.64
CA LEU A 4 5.33 27.66 -4.33
C LEU A 4 6.69 28.07 -3.77
N ASP A 5 6.63 28.83 -2.67
CA ASP A 5 7.79 29.21 -1.87
C ASP A 5 8.60 27.95 -1.45
N PRO A 6 9.95 28.00 -1.47
CA PRO A 6 10.79 26.86 -1.11
C PRO A 6 10.50 26.26 0.27
N THR A 7 10.16 27.10 1.25
CA THR A 7 9.84 26.67 2.62
C THR A 7 8.49 25.96 2.65
N VAL A 8 7.50 26.48 1.94
CA VAL A 8 6.17 25.86 1.81
C VAL A 8 6.28 24.51 1.13
N PHE A 9 6.95 24.43 -0.02
CA PHE A 9 7.09 23.17 -0.76
C PHE A 9 7.82 22.09 0.04
N SER A 10 8.94 22.44 0.68
CA SER A 10 9.68 21.52 1.56
C SER A 10 8.81 21.03 2.73
N ARG A 11 8.00 21.91 3.33
CA ARG A 11 7.06 21.53 4.39
C ARG A 11 5.99 20.56 3.89
N LEU A 12 5.46 20.75 2.67
CA LEU A 12 4.49 19.83 2.07
C LEU A 12 5.10 18.45 1.83
N LEU A 13 6.31 18.40 1.24
CA LEU A 13 7.04 17.14 1.05
C LEU A 13 7.26 16.43 2.40
N GLN A 14 7.77 17.15 3.40
CA GLN A 14 8.07 16.60 4.72
C GLN A 14 6.82 16.08 5.44
N ARG A 15 5.69 16.80 5.32
CA ARG A 15 4.45 16.47 6.03
C ARG A 15 3.64 15.37 5.35
N TYR A 16 3.63 15.31 4.02
CA TYR A 16 2.68 14.48 3.27
C TYR A 16 3.33 13.43 2.39
N LEU A 17 4.50 13.70 1.78
CA LEU A 17 5.18 12.73 0.91
C LEU A 17 6.11 11.81 1.69
N VAL A 18 7.02 12.37 2.49
CA VAL A 18 8.03 11.61 3.25
C VAL A 18 7.40 10.50 4.10
N PRO A 19 6.27 10.72 4.82
CA PRO A 19 5.63 9.64 5.58
C PRO A 19 5.13 8.46 4.73
N MET A 20 4.86 8.67 3.45
CA MET A 20 4.47 7.59 2.53
C MET A 20 5.68 6.77 2.05
N MET A 21 6.91 7.25 2.24
CA MET A 21 8.12 6.68 1.66
C MET A 21 9.07 6.14 2.75
N PRO A 22 8.97 4.86 3.14
CA PRO A 22 9.77 4.31 4.22
C PRO A 22 11.27 4.50 4.02
N GLY A 23 11.94 5.01 5.06
CA GLY A 23 13.38 5.23 5.08
C GLY A 23 13.86 6.44 4.27
N ALA A 24 12.97 7.22 3.66
CA ALA A 24 13.32 8.43 2.96
C ALA A 24 13.54 9.61 3.92
N VAL A 25 14.52 10.45 3.59
CA VAL A 25 14.87 11.67 4.30
C VAL A 25 14.92 12.81 3.29
N LEU A 26 14.33 13.95 3.65
CA LEU A 26 14.32 15.15 2.83
C LEU A 26 15.47 16.08 3.25
N GLY A 27 16.28 16.49 2.29
CA GLY A 27 17.26 17.55 2.46
C GLY A 27 16.64 18.95 2.44
N PRO A 28 17.35 19.98 2.91
CA PRO A 28 16.89 21.37 2.80
C PRO A 28 16.73 21.77 1.32
N PRO A 29 15.89 22.78 1.00
CA PRO A 29 15.85 23.38 -0.32
C PRO A 29 17.24 23.87 -0.74
N ARG A 30 17.60 23.66 -2.01
CA ARG A 30 18.86 24.14 -2.59
C ARG A 30 18.56 24.99 -3.80
N GLU A 31 19.21 26.14 -3.89
CA GLU A 31 19.18 26.95 -5.11
C GLU A 31 19.90 26.23 -6.24
N MET A 32 19.29 26.26 -7.42
CA MET A 32 19.86 25.69 -8.63
C MET A 32 20.52 26.80 -9.45
N ALA A 33 21.83 26.68 -9.69
CA ALA A 33 22.54 27.58 -10.57
C ALA A 33 22.31 27.18 -12.04
N GLY A 34 21.65 28.04 -12.83
CA GLY A 34 21.52 27.93 -14.29
C GLY A 34 20.13 27.53 -14.82
N THR A 35 19.92 27.73 -16.12
CA THR A 35 18.66 27.41 -16.84
C THR A 35 18.66 25.95 -17.29
N TRP A 36 18.31 25.03 -16.38
CA TRP A 36 18.25 23.61 -16.70
C TRP A 36 16.81 23.20 -17.01
N LYS A 37 16.50 22.94 -18.29
CA LYS A 37 15.26 22.26 -18.70
C LYS A 37 15.32 20.79 -18.28
N GLN A 38 15.01 20.51 -17.02
CA GLN A 38 14.92 19.15 -16.51
C GLN A 38 13.50 18.87 -16.01
N LYS A 39 13.18 17.59 -15.80
CA LYS A 39 11.91 17.16 -15.24
C LYS A 39 11.75 17.67 -13.80
N ALA A 40 10.50 17.86 -13.37
CA ALA A 40 10.20 18.23 -11.99
C ALA A 40 10.70 17.18 -10.99
N VAL A 41 10.74 15.91 -11.38
CA VAL A 41 11.32 14.81 -10.59
C VAL A 41 12.42 14.15 -11.41
N ALA A 42 13.61 13.99 -10.84
CA ALA A 42 14.75 13.36 -11.50
C ALA A 42 15.50 12.41 -10.55
N VAL A 43 15.87 11.23 -11.05
CA VAL A 43 16.74 10.30 -10.33
C VAL A 43 18.18 10.79 -10.46
N MET A 44 18.79 11.21 -9.36
CA MET A 44 20.17 11.72 -9.33
C MET A 44 21.17 10.61 -9.12
N ALA A 45 20.81 9.65 -8.26
CA ALA A 45 21.53 8.42 -7.98
C ALA A 45 20.51 7.34 -7.60
N PRO A 46 20.88 6.04 -7.53
CA PRO A 46 19.91 4.99 -7.21
C PRO A 46 19.04 5.30 -6.00
N GLY A 47 19.61 5.81 -4.90
CA GLY A 47 18.89 6.19 -3.68
C GLY A 47 18.64 7.69 -3.49
N SER A 48 18.69 8.51 -4.56
CA SER A 48 18.48 9.96 -4.50
C SER A 48 17.58 10.47 -5.63
N LEU A 49 16.58 11.27 -5.28
CA LEU A 49 15.72 12.02 -6.20
C LEU A 49 15.89 13.52 -5.98
N SER A 50 15.99 14.29 -7.06
CA SER A 50 15.76 15.72 -7.07
C SER A 50 14.27 15.96 -7.33
N VAL A 51 13.63 16.77 -6.47
CA VAL A 51 12.20 17.08 -6.53
C VAL A 51 12.01 18.59 -6.57
N ARG A 52 11.32 19.07 -7.59
CA ARG A 52 11.01 20.48 -7.82
C ARG A 52 9.50 20.68 -7.86
N PRO A 53 8.99 21.86 -7.46
CA PRO A 53 7.58 22.17 -7.65
C PRO A 53 7.25 22.24 -9.15
N ALA A 54 8.13 22.80 -9.99
CA ALA A 54 7.95 22.84 -11.43
C ALA A 54 9.27 22.59 -12.19
N PRO A 55 9.23 22.18 -13.47
CA PRO A 55 10.43 22.00 -14.30
C PRO A 55 11.35 23.22 -14.36
N ASP A 56 10.78 24.43 -14.30
CA ASP A 56 11.44 25.73 -14.37
C ASP A 56 11.75 26.37 -13.01
N ALA A 57 11.51 25.66 -11.90
CA ALA A 57 11.77 26.17 -10.56
C ALA A 57 13.27 26.41 -10.32
N SER A 58 13.59 27.51 -9.62
CA SER A 58 14.96 27.91 -9.26
C SER A 58 15.57 27.13 -8.10
N PHE A 59 14.83 26.18 -7.52
CA PHE A 59 15.27 25.39 -6.37
C PHE A 59 14.79 23.94 -6.48
N ASP A 60 15.49 23.04 -5.81
CA ASP A 60 15.07 21.65 -5.61
C ASP A 60 15.10 21.25 -4.13
N CYS A 61 14.42 20.14 -3.81
CA CYS A 61 14.62 19.41 -2.58
C CYS A 61 15.14 18.01 -2.92
N GLU A 62 16.19 17.57 -2.22
CA GLU A 62 16.73 16.22 -2.42
C GLU A 62 16.03 15.22 -1.49
N LEU A 63 15.46 14.16 -2.06
CA LEU A 63 14.93 13.04 -1.30
C LEU A 63 15.92 11.88 -1.38
N THR A 64 16.41 11.42 -0.22
CA THR A 64 17.46 10.39 -0.14
C THR A 64 17.03 9.20 0.70
N ARG A 65 17.55 8.01 0.38
CA ARG A 65 17.48 6.81 1.24
C ARG A 65 18.55 5.79 0.87
N SER A 66 18.70 4.75 1.70
CA SER A 66 19.70 3.69 1.48
C SER A 66 19.35 2.73 0.33
N GLN A 67 18.07 2.48 0.05
CA GLN A 67 17.62 1.62 -1.04
C GLN A 67 17.39 2.43 -2.33
N ARG A 68 17.56 1.78 -3.49
CA ARG A 68 17.24 2.43 -4.77
C ARG A 68 15.77 2.82 -4.88
N PHE A 69 15.43 3.99 -5.43
CA PHE A 69 14.08 4.32 -5.85
C PHE A 69 13.71 3.56 -7.12
N LEU A 70 12.52 2.96 -7.13
CA LEU A 70 11.96 2.24 -8.27
C LEU A 70 10.96 3.11 -9.04
N ALA A 71 10.64 2.73 -10.27
CA ALA A 71 9.73 3.50 -11.12
C ALA A 71 8.37 3.83 -10.46
N PRO A 72 7.70 2.91 -9.72
CA PRO A 72 6.45 3.25 -9.03
C PRO A 72 6.59 4.35 -7.98
N GLU A 73 7.78 4.50 -7.40
CA GLU A 73 8.06 5.52 -6.39
C GLU A 73 8.38 6.86 -7.02
N VAL A 74 9.13 6.86 -8.13
CA VAL A 74 9.32 8.07 -8.94
C VAL A 74 7.95 8.60 -9.40
N HIS A 75 7.08 7.70 -9.87
CA HIS A 75 5.72 8.05 -10.27
C HIS A 75 4.88 8.60 -9.11
N LEU A 76 5.03 8.08 -7.89
CA LEU A 76 4.37 8.63 -6.70
C LEU A 76 4.82 10.08 -6.41
N VAL A 77 6.12 10.36 -6.55
CA VAL A 77 6.67 11.71 -6.35
C VAL A 77 6.20 12.65 -7.46
N GLU A 78 6.14 12.19 -8.71
CA GLU A 78 5.55 12.95 -9.83
C GLU A 78 4.08 13.27 -9.56
N ALA A 79 3.29 12.28 -9.15
CA ALA A 79 1.89 12.45 -8.75
C ALA A 79 1.72 13.44 -7.59
N PHE A 80 2.68 13.49 -6.66
CA PHE A 80 2.73 14.47 -5.58
C PHE A 80 2.88 15.89 -6.11
N VAL A 81 3.88 16.12 -6.96
CA VAL A 81 4.15 17.43 -7.56
C VAL A 81 2.95 17.91 -8.37
N GLU A 82 2.34 17.03 -9.17
CA GLU A 82 1.12 17.36 -9.92
C GLU A 82 -0.05 17.74 -9.00
N ALA A 83 -0.28 16.98 -7.92
CA ALA A 83 -1.36 17.27 -6.99
C ALA A 83 -1.14 18.61 -6.25
N CYS A 84 0.11 18.96 -5.94
CA CYS A 84 0.44 20.27 -5.37
C CYS A 84 0.04 21.42 -6.31
N HIS A 85 0.27 21.29 -7.62
CA HIS A 85 -0.14 22.32 -8.58
C HIS A 85 -1.66 22.50 -8.67
N GLU A 86 -2.42 21.42 -8.54
CA GLU A 86 -3.88 21.52 -8.56
C GLU A 86 -4.42 22.21 -7.32
N VAL A 87 -3.84 21.90 -6.17
CA VAL A 87 -4.17 22.55 -4.91
C VAL A 87 -3.79 24.02 -4.96
N GLU A 88 -2.59 24.37 -5.42
CA GLU A 88 -2.13 25.75 -5.56
C GLU A 88 -3.11 26.61 -6.39
N ARG A 89 -3.64 26.05 -7.49
CA ARG A 89 -4.64 26.76 -8.33
C ARG A 89 -6.02 26.91 -7.68
N ALA A 90 -6.35 26.04 -6.73
CA ALA A 90 -7.67 25.98 -6.10
C ALA A 90 -7.75 26.73 -4.77
N VAL A 91 -6.62 27.09 -4.16
CA VAL A 91 -6.58 27.74 -2.84
C VAL A 91 -6.79 29.25 -2.95
N GLY A 92 -7.79 29.74 -2.23
CA GLY A 92 -7.81 31.09 -1.65
C GLY A 92 -7.53 31.02 -0.14
N GLU A 93 -7.02 32.10 0.46
CA GLU A 93 -6.44 32.11 1.81
C GLU A 93 -7.28 31.50 2.98
N PRO A 94 -8.64 31.52 3.01
CA PRO A 94 -9.33 30.95 4.17
C PRO A 94 -9.46 29.41 4.19
N PHE A 95 -9.14 28.70 3.09
CA PHE A 95 -9.40 27.25 2.98
C PHE A 95 -8.14 26.39 2.78
N GLU A 96 -6.95 26.98 2.84
CA GLU A 96 -5.68 26.31 2.54
C GLU A 96 -5.50 24.99 3.32
N LEU A 97 -5.76 24.99 4.63
CA LEU A 97 -5.61 23.80 5.46
C LEU A 97 -6.57 22.66 5.10
N GLU A 98 -7.77 22.98 4.62
CA GLU A 98 -8.78 21.98 4.25
C GLU A 98 -8.42 21.36 2.90
N VAL A 99 -8.02 22.19 1.93
CA VAL A 99 -7.55 21.71 0.63
C VAL A 99 -6.28 20.85 0.78
N LEU A 100 -5.36 21.23 1.66
CA LEU A 100 -4.14 20.47 1.95
C LEU A 100 -4.39 19.13 2.66
N ARG A 101 -5.51 18.96 3.39
CA ARG A 101 -5.86 17.65 3.99
C ARG A 101 -6.23 16.61 2.95
N GLY A 102 -6.78 17.04 1.81
CA GLY A 102 -7.09 16.16 0.68
C GLY A 102 -5.87 15.78 -0.18
N LEU A 103 -4.72 16.44 -0.01
CA LEU A 103 -3.54 16.24 -0.85
C LEU A 103 -3.08 14.77 -0.88
N PRO A 104 -2.86 14.07 0.26
CA PRO A 104 -2.50 12.65 0.26
C PRO A 104 -3.44 11.76 -0.56
N LEU A 105 -4.75 12.02 -0.48
CA LEU A 105 -5.78 11.25 -1.18
C LEU A 105 -5.65 11.40 -2.70
N ARG A 106 -5.46 12.65 -3.17
CA ARG A 106 -5.24 12.98 -4.59
C ARG A 106 -3.96 12.35 -5.12
N VAL A 107 -2.90 12.35 -4.33
CA VAL A 107 -1.61 11.74 -4.70
C VAL A 107 -1.75 10.24 -4.88
N VAL A 108 -2.40 9.56 -3.94
CA VAL A 108 -2.65 8.11 -4.04
C VAL A 108 -3.56 7.80 -5.23
N ALA A 109 -4.62 8.58 -5.44
CA ALA A 109 -5.51 8.40 -6.58
C ALA A 109 -4.77 8.51 -7.92
N ARG A 110 -3.87 9.49 -8.05
CA ARG A 110 -3.00 9.66 -9.23
C ARG A 110 -2.03 8.50 -9.41
N ALA A 111 -1.27 8.19 -8.36
CA ALA A 111 -0.24 7.17 -8.43
C ALA A 111 -0.78 5.73 -8.63
N ALA A 112 -2.03 5.49 -8.20
CA ALA A 112 -2.70 4.21 -8.39
C ALA A 112 -3.51 4.16 -9.69
N GLY A 113 -4.26 5.22 -10.01
CA GLY A 113 -5.23 5.25 -11.10
C GLY A 113 -4.72 5.79 -12.44
N GLY A 114 -3.57 6.48 -12.46
CA GLY A 114 -2.99 7.06 -13.67
C GLY A 114 -4.02 7.92 -14.44
N PRO A 115 -4.33 7.60 -15.71
CA PRO A 115 -5.35 8.31 -16.50
C PRO A 115 -6.76 8.29 -15.88
N HIS A 116 -7.06 7.37 -14.98
CA HIS A 116 -8.38 7.16 -14.37
C HIS A 116 -8.45 7.60 -12.91
N HIS A 117 -7.49 8.43 -12.47
CA HIS A 117 -7.35 8.88 -11.08
C HIS A 117 -8.59 9.60 -10.53
N ALA A 118 -9.39 10.28 -11.37
CA ALA A 118 -10.61 10.93 -10.91
C ALA A 118 -11.64 9.94 -10.32
N THR A 119 -11.80 8.78 -10.95
CA THR A 119 -12.67 7.71 -10.46
C THR A 119 -12.10 7.07 -9.20
N ILE A 120 -10.78 6.86 -9.15
CA ILE A 120 -10.12 6.37 -7.92
C ILE A 120 -10.29 7.36 -6.77
N LEU A 121 -10.17 8.66 -7.03
CA LEU A 121 -10.35 9.70 -6.01
C LEU A 121 -11.77 9.65 -5.44
N ARG A 122 -12.80 9.59 -6.29
CA ARG A 122 -14.21 9.45 -5.87
C ARG A 122 -14.42 8.23 -4.97
N ILE A 123 -13.84 7.08 -5.35
CA ILE A 123 -13.92 5.85 -4.55
C ILE A 123 -13.23 6.03 -3.20
N LEU A 124 -12.02 6.61 -3.19
CA LEU A 124 -11.27 6.84 -1.97
C LEU A 124 -11.99 7.80 -1.01
N GLU A 125 -12.62 8.86 -1.54
CA GLU A 125 -13.45 9.80 -0.79
C GLU A 125 -14.65 9.06 -0.16
N GLN A 126 -15.40 8.30 -0.94
CA GLN A 126 -16.56 7.55 -0.44
C GLN A 126 -16.17 6.53 0.63
N LEU A 127 -15.08 5.78 0.43
CA LEU A 127 -14.62 4.81 1.42
C LEU A 127 -14.05 5.47 2.67
N THR A 128 -13.53 6.69 2.57
CA THR A 128 -13.10 7.48 3.73
C THR A 128 -14.30 7.93 4.56
N GLU A 129 -15.40 8.31 3.91
CA GLU A 129 -16.67 8.60 4.57
C GLU A 129 -17.23 7.35 5.28
N TRP A 130 -17.33 6.22 4.56
CA TRP A 130 -17.84 4.97 5.13
C TRP A 130 -16.96 4.40 6.25
N ALA A 131 -15.67 4.73 6.29
CA ALA A 131 -14.79 4.33 7.39
C ALA A 131 -15.22 4.86 8.76
N ALA A 132 -15.99 5.96 8.80
CA ALA A 132 -16.56 6.52 10.03
C ALA A 132 -17.93 5.92 10.40
N TRP A 133 -18.55 5.15 9.51
CA TRP A 133 -19.92 4.68 9.64
C TRP A 133 -20.00 3.26 10.20
N HIS A 134 -21.17 2.94 10.74
CA HIS A 134 -21.53 1.59 11.18
C HIS A 134 -22.84 1.19 10.49
N TYR A 135 -22.94 -0.07 10.09
CA TYR A 135 -24.16 -0.69 9.60
C TYR A 135 -24.54 -1.82 10.57
N GLU A 136 -25.76 -1.76 11.12
CA GLU A 136 -26.24 -2.70 12.16
C GLU A 136 -25.26 -2.84 13.35
N GLY A 137 -24.63 -1.72 13.74
CA GLY A 137 -23.66 -1.68 14.84
C GLY A 137 -22.28 -2.26 14.51
N GLN A 138 -22.04 -2.69 13.26
CA GLN A 138 -20.74 -3.18 12.81
C GLN A 138 -20.06 -2.15 11.90
N PRO A 139 -18.73 -1.92 12.05
CA PRO A 139 -17.99 -1.06 11.13
C PRO A 139 -18.14 -1.52 9.69
N ILE A 140 -18.21 -0.62 8.72
CA ILE A 140 -18.40 -0.99 7.32
C ILE A 140 -17.16 -1.67 6.74
N SER A 141 -17.36 -2.58 5.80
CA SER A 141 -16.32 -3.21 4.99
C SER A 141 -16.84 -3.34 3.57
N ALA A 142 -16.09 -2.86 2.60
CA ALA A 142 -16.53 -2.79 1.21
C ALA A 142 -15.32 -2.82 0.27
N ALA A 143 -15.50 -3.23 -0.97
CA ALA A 143 -14.50 -3.12 -2.01
C ALA A 143 -15.12 -2.67 -3.34
N VAL A 144 -14.40 -1.79 -4.02
CA VAL A 144 -14.72 -1.28 -5.36
C VAL A 144 -13.52 -1.50 -6.27
N GLY A 145 -13.79 -2.01 -7.47
CA GLY A 145 -12.78 -2.28 -8.49
C GLY A 145 -12.99 -1.40 -9.72
N VAL A 146 -11.93 -0.77 -10.21
CA VAL A 146 -11.94 -0.06 -11.50
C VAL A 146 -11.36 -0.97 -12.57
N ASP A 147 -12.17 -1.22 -13.61
CA ASP A 147 -11.83 -2.09 -14.73
C ASP A 147 -11.91 -1.32 -16.06
N PRO A 148 -10.76 -0.92 -16.66
CA PRO A 148 -10.73 -0.20 -17.92
C PRO A 148 -11.31 -0.95 -19.12
N SER A 149 -11.45 -2.27 -19.02
CA SER A 149 -11.98 -3.10 -20.11
C SER A 149 -13.50 -3.20 -20.11
N CYS A 150 -14.16 -2.81 -19.02
CA CYS A 150 -15.60 -2.93 -18.89
C CYS A 150 -16.34 -1.63 -19.23
N ARG A 151 -17.66 -1.72 -19.42
CA ARG A 151 -18.54 -0.58 -19.62
C ARG A 151 -19.69 -0.67 -18.62
N GLY A 152 -19.82 0.35 -17.79
CA GLY A 152 -20.92 0.45 -16.85
C GLY A 152 -22.10 1.23 -17.41
N THR A 153 -23.26 1.06 -16.79
CA THR A 153 -24.50 1.71 -17.21
C THR A 153 -25.02 2.70 -16.18
N LEU A 154 -24.77 2.46 -14.88
CA LEU A 154 -25.29 3.23 -13.77
C LEU A 154 -24.18 4.03 -13.09
N ASP A 155 -24.37 5.31 -12.80
CA ASP A 155 -23.38 6.08 -12.05
C ASP A 155 -23.22 5.54 -10.62
N VAL A 156 -21.98 5.36 -10.18
CA VAL A 156 -21.70 4.86 -8.83
C VAL A 156 -22.21 5.82 -7.73
N ASP A 157 -22.26 7.13 -7.99
CA ASP A 157 -22.82 8.09 -7.02
C ASP A 157 -24.34 7.92 -6.83
N ALA A 158 -25.04 7.41 -7.84
CA ALA A 158 -26.44 7.04 -7.69
C ALA A 158 -26.58 5.82 -6.78
N VAL A 159 -25.68 4.85 -6.90
CA VAL A 159 -25.66 3.66 -6.02
C VAL A 159 -25.30 4.06 -4.59
N TRP A 160 -24.28 4.88 -4.37
CA TRP A 160 -23.81 5.27 -3.04
C TRP A 160 -24.82 6.06 -2.20
N ARG A 161 -25.83 6.67 -2.84
CA ARG A 161 -26.94 7.35 -2.15
C ARG A 161 -27.97 6.39 -1.56
N GLU A 162 -27.94 5.12 -1.95
CA GLU A 162 -28.84 4.10 -1.43
C GLU A 162 -28.31 3.51 -0.12
N GLU A 163 -29.21 3.20 0.83
CA GLU A 163 -28.84 2.70 2.16
C GLU A 163 -28.09 1.35 2.14
N PHE A 164 -28.31 0.54 1.11
CA PHE A 164 -27.66 -0.76 0.95
C PHE A 164 -26.24 -0.67 0.39
N ALA A 165 -25.83 0.48 -0.15
CA ALA A 165 -24.57 0.62 -0.88
C ALA A 165 -23.33 0.17 -0.08
N PRO A 166 -23.20 0.49 1.22
CA PRO A 166 -22.02 0.13 1.98
C PRO A 166 -21.86 -1.37 2.24
N VAL A 167 -22.92 -2.17 2.03
CA VAL A 167 -22.93 -3.62 2.30
C VAL A 167 -23.00 -4.46 1.01
N LEU A 168 -22.89 -3.83 -0.17
CA LEU A 168 -22.87 -4.54 -1.46
C LEU A 168 -21.72 -5.54 -1.60
N SER A 169 -20.62 -5.30 -0.89
CA SER A 169 -19.44 -6.16 -0.88
C SER A 169 -18.93 -6.30 0.54
N ASN A 170 -18.13 -7.32 0.81
CA ASN A 170 -17.58 -7.63 2.12
C ASN A 170 -16.17 -7.09 2.34
N GLY A 171 -15.56 -6.48 1.31
CA GLY A 171 -14.18 -5.97 1.38
C GLY A 171 -13.09 -7.03 1.38
N LEU A 172 -13.40 -8.28 1.01
CA LEU A 172 -12.44 -9.40 1.01
C LEU A 172 -12.40 -10.14 -0.33
N ASP A 173 -13.55 -10.68 -0.75
CA ASP A 173 -13.68 -11.54 -1.93
C ASP A 173 -14.92 -11.18 -2.77
N THR A 174 -15.60 -10.08 -2.46
CA THR A 174 -16.67 -9.51 -3.30
C THR A 174 -16.32 -8.08 -3.67
N LEU A 175 -16.69 -7.67 -4.88
CA LEU A 175 -16.21 -6.44 -5.49
C LEU A 175 -17.28 -5.78 -6.35
N LEU A 176 -17.61 -4.51 -6.06
CA LEU A 176 -18.40 -3.69 -6.99
C LEU A 176 -17.48 -3.19 -8.10
N VAL A 177 -17.69 -3.64 -9.33
CA VAL A 177 -16.85 -3.28 -10.48
C VAL A 177 -17.45 -2.09 -11.22
N VAL A 178 -16.64 -1.06 -11.40
CA VAL A 178 -16.96 0.15 -12.17
C VAL A 178 -15.99 0.32 -13.35
N ASP A 179 -16.44 1.00 -14.38
CA ASP A 179 -15.58 1.45 -15.47
C ASP A 179 -14.76 2.71 -15.08
N THR A 180 -13.95 3.21 -16.01
CA THR A 180 -13.05 4.34 -15.79
C THR A 180 -13.75 5.67 -15.58
N ARG A 181 -15.06 5.74 -15.82
CA ARG A 181 -15.92 6.91 -15.60
C ARG A 181 -16.73 6.78 -14.31
N GLY A 182 -16.52 5.72 -13.53
CA GLY A 182 -17.26 5.45 -12.31
C GLY A 182 -18.68 4.94 -12.59
N ARG A 183 -18.91 4.27 -13.73
CA ARG A 183 -20.19 3.60 -13.97
C ARG A 183 -20.12 2.14 -13.55
N VAL A 184 -21.09 1.70 -12.77
CA VAL A 184 -21.25 0.32 -12.30
C VAL A 184 -21.52 -0.60 -13.48
N ALA A 185 -20.69 -1.65 -13.58
CA ALA A 185 -20.81 -2.71 -14.57
C ALA A 185 -21.39 -3.98 -13.95
N ARG A 186 -20.92 -4.39 -12.77
CA ARG A 186 -21.34 -5.64 -12.10
C ARG A 186 -20.91 -5.67 -10.63
N LEU A 187 -21.58 -6.50 -9.83
CA LEU A 187 -21.07 -7.01 -8.56
C LEU A 187 -20.47 -8.40 -8.81
N THR A 188 -19.29 -8.70 -8.27
CA THR A 188 -18.58 -9.96 -8.55
C THR A 188 -18.05 -10.60 -7.28
N ALA A 189 -18.31 -11.89 -7.10
CA ALA A 189 -17.59 -12.74 -6.18
C ALA A 189 -16.30 -13.22 -6.85
N LEU A 190 -15.18 -13.07 -6.15
CA LEU A 190 -13.85 -13.39 -6.59
C LEU A 190 -13.49 -14.80 -6.14
N SER A 191 -12.76 -15.50 -6.98
CA SER A 191 -12.16 -16.78 -6.64
C SER A 191 -10.85 -16.92 -7.39
N SER A 192 -9.77 -17.03 -6.64
CA SER A 192 -8.40 -17.12 -7.10
C SER A 192 -7.79 -18.33 -6.44
N LEU A 193 -7.28 -19.23 -7.28
CA LEU A 193 -6.58 -20.41 -6.80
C LEU A 193 -5.16 -20.09 -6.32
N GLU A 194 -4.62 -18.93 -6.73
CA GLU A 194 -3.25 -18.51 -6.44
C GLU A 194 -3.25 -17.20 -5.65
N ALA A 195 -2.54 -17.21 -4.51
CA ALA A 195 -2.28 -16.01 -3.75
C ALA A 195 -1.13 -15.23 -4.41
N PRO A 196 -1.36 -14.03 -4.94
CA PRO A 196 -0.28 -13.26 -5.53
C PRO A 196 0.71 -12.80 -4.45
N PRO A 197 1.97 -12.54 -4.84
CA PRO A 197 2.98 -12.10 -3.91
C PRO A 197 2.66 -10.70 -3.39
N PHE A 198 3.22 -10.39 -2.21
CA PHE A 198 3.16 -9.05 -1.62
C PHE A 198 1.77 -8.46 -1.34
N ALA A 199 0.75 -9.31 -1.26
CA ALA A 199 -0.55 -8.96 -0.71
C ALA A 199 -0.78 -9.76 0.59
N PRO A 200 -1.45 -9.19 1.61
CA PRO A 200 -1.87 -9.99 2.75
C PRO A 200 -2.86 -11.06 2.30
N TYR A 201 -2.71 -12.27 2.79
CA TYR A 201 -3.40 -13.47 2.32
C TYR A 201 -4.93 -13.31 2.38
N ARG A 202 -5.46 -12.64 3.40
CA ARG A 202 -6.91 -12.39 3.51
C ARG A 202 -7.49 -11.56 2.34
N PHE A 203 -6.67 -10.78 1.65
CA PHE A 203 -7.06 -9.91 0.54
C PHE A 203 -6.48 -10.38 -0.80
N HIS A 204 -6.03 -11.63 -0.88
CA HIS A 204 -5.35 -12.16 -2.05
C HIS A 204 -6.24 -12.19 -3.29
N GLU A 205 -7.56 -12.33 -3.11
CA GLU A 205 -8.56 -12.28 -4.17
C GLU A 205 -8.61 -10.91 -4.84
N LEU A 206 -8.68 -9.84 -4.05
CA LEU A 206 -8.66 -8.45 -4.54
C LEU A 206 -7.35 -8.13 -5.25
N ALA A 207 -6.22 -8.56 -4.66
CA ALA A 207 -4.92 -8.42 -5.29
C ALA A 207 -4.88 -9.18 -6.62
N GLY A 208 -5.30 -10.45 -6.64
CA GLY A 208 -5.32 -11.28 -7.84
C GLY A 208 -6.18 -10.68 -8.96
N TRP A 209 -7.32 -10.10 -8.59
CA TRP A 209 -8.19 -9.38 -9.50
C TRP A 209 -7.55 -8.09 -10.04
N ALA A 210 -6.77 -7.36 -9.24
CA ALA A 210 -6.11 -6.10 -9.63
C ALA A 210 -4.86 -6.32 -10.51
N ALA A 211 -5.02 -7.06 -11.63
CA ALA A 211 -3.97 -7.32 -12.61
C ALA A 211 -4.09 -6.40 -13.84
N GLY A 212 -2.95 -6.04 -14.43
CA GLY A 212 -2.87 -5.06 -15.51
C GLY A 212 -3.25 -3.66 -15.02
N ASP A 213 -4.06 -2.95 -15.79
CA ASP A 213 -4.51 -1.59 -15.47
C ASP A 213 -5.71 -1.55 -14.49
N ARG A 214 -6.09 -2.70 -13.92
CA ARG A 214 -7.16 -2.78 -12.92
C ARG A 214 -6.65 -2.36 -11.54
N VAL A 215 -7.50 -1.63 -10.83
CA VAL A 215 -7.23 -1.16 -9.45
C VAL A 215 -8.37 -1.60 -8.55
N ALA A 216 -8.07 -2.28 -7.45
CA ALA A 216 -9.06 -2.58 -6.41
C ALA A 216 -8.81 -1.74 -5.18
N VAL A 217 -9.86 -1.15 -4.62
CA VAL A 217 -9.82 -0.39 -3.38
C VAL A 217 -10.75 -1.05 -2.38
N SER A 218 -10.26 -1.28 -1.17
CA SER A 218 -10.99 -1.98 -0.11
C SER A 218 -10.99 -1.19 1.17
N LEU A 219 -12.16 -0.99 1.75
CA LEU A 219 -12.36 -0.60 3.14
C LEU A 219 -12.47 -1.86 4.00
N THR A 220 -11.71 -1.91 5.08
CA THR A 220 -11.75 -3.00 6.07
C THR A 220 -12.66 -2.64 7.24
N ARG A 221 -13.17 -3.65 7.97
CA ARG A 221 -13.86 -3.49 9.29
C ARG A 221 -13.04 -2.72 10.33
N ALA A 222 -11.77 -2.56 10.05
CA ALA A 222 -10.75 -1.92 10.85
C ALA A 222 -10.64 -0.40 10.59
N GLY A 223 -11.43 0.14 9.64
CA GLY A 223 -11.36 1.52 9.17
C GLY A 223 -10.15 1.82 8.28
N GLU A 224 -9.41 0.79 7.85
CA GLU A 224 -8.26 0.95 6.95
C GLU A 224 -8.72 0.84 5.49
N ILE A 225 -8.15 1.67 4.61
CA ILE A 225 -8.36 1.61 3.17
C ILE A 225 -7.12 1.02 2.50
N LEU A 226 -7.29 -0.03 1.70
CA LEU A 226 -6.24 -0.73 0.98
C LEU A 226 -6.40 -0.48 -0.52
N VAL A 227 -5.31 -0.22 -1.23
CA VAL A 227 -5.30 -0.05 -2.69
C VAL A 227 -4.40 -1.11 -3.29
N PHE A 228 -4.96 -1.95 -4.15
CA PHE A 228 -4.28 -3.01 -4.88
C PHE A 228 -4.15 -2.67 -6.36
N GLY A 229 -3.01 -3.03 -6.94
CA GLY A 229 -2.73 -2.87 -8.36
C GLY A 229 -1.48 -3.67 -8.73
N ASN A 230 -1.39 -4.12 -9.98
CA ASN A 230 -0.32 -5.03 -10.43
C ASN A 230 -0.18 -6.29 -9.54
N ARG A 231 -1.31 -6.82 -9.08
CA ARG A 231 -1.38 -8.00 -8.21
C ARG A 231 -0.75 -7.86 -6.82
N SER A 232 -0.50 -6.65 -6.32
CA SER A 232 0.03 -6.45 -4.97
C SER A 232 -0.67 -5.32 -4.21
N LEU A 233 -0.45 -5.26 -2.90
CA LEU A 233 -0.87 -4.13 -2.07
C LEU A 233 0.02 -2.92 -2.34
N ARG A 234 -0.50 -1.86 -2.95
CA ARG A 234 0.31 -0.67 -3.28
C ARG A 234 0.26 0.41 -2.22
N PHE A 235 -0.93 0.68 -1.68
CA PHE A 235 -1.13 1.70 -0.65
C PHE A 235 -2.04 1.22 0.46
N ALA A 236 -1.86 1.76 1.66
CA ALA A 236 -2.84 1.64 2.73
C ALA A 236 -2.99 2.93 3.53
N LEU A 237 -4.21 3.32 3.84
CA LEU A 237 -4.54 4.32 4.85
C LEU A 237 -4.68 3.61 6.19
N ARG A 238 -3.74 3.84 7.11
CA ARG A 238 -3.72 3.21 8.44
C ARG A 238 -3.41 4.26 9.50
N GLY A 239 -4.18 4.29 10.59
CA GLY A 239 -4.00 5.29 11.65
C GLY A 239 -4.06 6.74 11.13
N GLY A 240 -4.89 7.00 10.12
CA GLY A 240 -5.02 8.32 9.49
C GLY A 240 -3.84 8.74 8.59
N ARG A 241 -2.93 7.83 8.25
CA ARG A 241 -1.78 8.11 7.36
C ARG A 241 -1.72 7.15 6.20
N TRP A 242 -1.42 7.69 5.02
CA TRP A 242 -1.16 6.89 3.84
C TRP A 242 0.25 6.31 3.88
N HIS A 243 0.38 5.06 3.47
CA HIS A 243 1.64 4.33 3.35
C HIS A 243 1.74 3.77 1.94
N HIS A 244 2.86 4.01 1.25
CA HIS A 244 3.20 3.31 0.01
C HIS A 244 4.07 2.09 0.32
N PHE A 245 3.71 0.93 -0.24
CA PHE A 245 4.39 -0.32 0.02
C PHE A 245 5.49 -0.57 -1.02
N THR A 246 6.74 -0.36 -0.60
CA THR A 246 7.94 -0.55 -1.42
C THR A 246 8.48 -1.98 -1.23
N HIS A 247 7.68 -2.99 -1.60
CA HIS A 247 7.91 -4.40 -1.22
C HIS A 247 9.34 -4.89 -1.47
N GLU A 248 9.88 -4.69 -2.68
CA GLU A 248 11.23 -5.13 -3.02
C GLU A 248 12.31 -4.40 -2.22
N ALA A 249 12.13 -3.11 -1.93
CA ALA A 249 13.04 -2.36 -1.07
C ALA A 249 12.99 -2.87 0.39
N ALA A 250 11.79 -3.21 0.88
CA ALA A 250 11.61 -3.81 2.20
C ALA A 250 12.23 -5.22 2.28
N VAL A 251 12.06 -6.06 1.27
CA VAL A 251 12.71 -7.38 1.20
C VAL A 251 14.23 -7.25 1.13
N ALA A 252 14.73 -6.27 0.36
CA ALA A 252 16.16 -6.03 0.21
C ALA A 252 16.80 -5.51 1.51
N SER A 253 16.07 -4.77 2.34
CA SER A 253 16.57 -4.22 3.62
C SER A 253 16.67 -5.28 4.72
N LEU A 254 15.95 -6.40 4.61
CA LEU A 254 16.08 -7.54 5.52
C LEU A 254 17.46 -8.19 5.41
N ARG A 255 18.26 -8.12 6.48
CA ARG A 255 19.59 -8.75 6.56
C ARG A 255 19.53 -10.28 6.64
N LEU A 256 18.51 -10.80 7.29
CA LEU A 256 18.26 -12.23 7.46
C LEU A 256 16.80 -12.55 7.10
N PRO A 257 16.49 -13.78 6.64
CA PRO A 257 17.43 -14.84 6.26
C PRO A 257 18.26 -14.49 5.01
N ARG A 258 19.43 -15.12 4.78
CA ARG A 258 20.29 -14.81 3.62
C ARG A 258 19.66 -15.16 2.26
N ARG A 259 18.80 -16.20 2.22
CA ARG A 259 18.14 -16.65 0.99
C ARG A 259 16.99 -15.71 0.65
N ARG A 260 16.99 -15.15 -0.57
CA ARG A 260 15.95 -14.22 -1.04
C ARG A 260 14.53 -14.79 -0.88
N VAL A 261 14.29 -16.03 -1.31
CA VAL A 261 12.97 -16.70 -1.19
C VAL A 261 12.48 -16.74 0.27
N ALA A 262 13.37 -16.93 1.24
CA ALA A 262 13.00 -16.91 2.66
C ALA A 262 12.74 -15.49 3.19
N ARG A 263 13.38 -14.45 2.64
CA ARG A 263 13.05 -13.04 2.94
C ARG A 263 11.69 -12.63 2.39
N HIS A 264 11.34 -13.09 1.19
CA HIS A 264 10.00 -12.89 0.63
C HIS A 264 8.95 -13.54 1.53
N ALA A 265 9.11 -14.83 1.86
CA ALA A 265 8.18 -15.53 2.76
C ALA A 265 8.06 -14.83 4.12
N LEU A 266 9.17 -14.39 4.72
CA LEU A 266 9.16 -13.63 5.97
C LEU A 266 8.37 -12.31 5.83
N TYR A 267 8.67 -11.54 4.80
CA TYR A 267 7.99 -10.26 4.55
C TYR A 267 6.48 -10.45 4.34
N GLU A 268 6.09 -11.46 3.57
CA GLU A 268 4.69 -11.80 3.35
C GLU A 268 3.97 -12.25 4.62
N THR A 269 4.63 -13.07 5.46
CA THR A 269 4.11 -13.40 6.79
C THR A 269 3.93 -12.16 7.65
N LEU A 270 4.85 -11.18 7.59
CA LEU A 270 4.72 -9.93 8.33
C LEU A 270 3.54 -9.09 7.81
N LEU A 271 3.27 -9.09 6.50
CA LEU A 271 2.06 -8.48 5.95
C LEU A 271 0.81 -9.19 6.50
N ASP A 272 0.77 -10.51 6.46
CA ASP A 272 -0.36 -11.31 6.95
C ASP A 272 -0.67 -10.99 8.41
N VAL A 273 0.35 -11.03 9.28
CA VAL A 273 0.23 -10.69 10.70
C VAL A 273 -0.25 -9.25 10.89
N SER A 274 0.31 -8.30 10.13
CA SER A 274 0.00 -6.88 10.28
C SER A 274 -1.45 -6.55 9.92
N PHE A 275 -2.02 -7.25 8.92
CA PHE A 275 -3.38 -7.02 8.45
C PHE A 275 -4.42 -7.97 9.07
N ALA A 276 -4.00 -9.10 9.65
CA ALA A 276 -4.87 -9.94 10.46
C ALA A 276 -5.22 -9.31 11.82
N ARG A 277 -4.42 -8.34 12.30
CA ARG A 277 -4.55 -7.69 13.62
C ARG A 277 -4.55 -8.65 14.81
N THR A 278 -4.00 -9.86 14.63
CA THR A 278 -3.90 -10.87 15.69
C THR A 278 -2.66 -10.71 16.56
N GLY A 279 -1.73 -9.81 16.17
CA GLY A 279 -0.38 -9.78 16.71
C GLY A 279 0.44 -10.98 16.22
N GLY A 280 1.76 -10.84 16.22
CA GLY A 280 2.66 -11.92 15.84
C GLY A 280 4.12 -11.53 16.02
N CYS A 281 4.95 -12.50 16.38
CA CYS A 281 6.39 -12.33 16.54
C CYS A 281 7.08 -13.38 15.67
N VAL A 282 8.03 -12.92 14.85
CA VAL A 282 8.87 -13.80 14.04
C VAL A 282 10.32 -13.55 14.42
N ALA A 283 10.97 -14.58 14.97
CA ALA A 283 12.39 -14.57 15.27
C ALA A 283 13.16 -15.34 14.20
N VAL A 284 14.15 -14.70 13.59
CA VAL A 284 15.07 -15.35 12.65
C VAL A 284 16.40 -15.55 13.35
N VAL A 285 16.84 -16.80 13.44
CA VAL A 285 18.07 -17.15 14.17
C VAL A 285 19.04 -17.87 13.24
N GLU A 286 20.32 -17.54 13.38
CA GLU A 286 21.38 -18.26 12.67
C GLU A 286 21.52 -19.69 13.20
N ARG A 287 21.84 -20.63 12.31
CA ARG A 287 21.92 -22.05 12.67
C ARG A 287 22.94 -22.32 13.79
N SER A 288 24.02 -21.56 13.84
CA SER A 288 25.05 -21.63 14.89
C SER A 288 24.52 -21.31 16.30
N ARG A 289 23.41 -20.57 16.41
CA ARG A 289 22.80 -20.15 17.68
C ARG A 289 21.57 -20.96 18.04
N LEU A 290 21.30 -22.08 17.34
CA LEU A 290 20.10 -22.87 17.56
C LEU A 290 20.04 -23.45 18.99
N ASP A 291 21.18 -23.77 19.59
CA ASP A 291 21.25 -24.26 20.98
C ASP A 291 20.83 -23.21 22.00
N GLU A 292 21.02 -21.92 21.71
CA GLU A 292 20.51 -20.84 22.55
C GLU A 292 18.98 -20.76 22.48
N VAL A 293 18.40 -20.94 21.28
CA VAL A 293 16.95 -20.93 21.07
C VAL A 293 16.26 -22.08 21.79
N ARG A 294 16.90 -23.25 21.86
CA ARG A 294 16.38 -24.42 22.57
C ARG A 294 16.11 -24.16 24.06
N ARG A 295 16.74 -23.14 24.65
CA ARG A 295 16.47 -22.70 26.03
C ARG A 295 15.13 -21.98 26.19
N PHE A 296 14.61 -21.40 25.12
CA PHE A 296 13.37 -20.62 25.11
C PHE A 296 12.19 -21.37 24.46
N VAL A 297 12.48 -22.41 23.67
CA VAL A 297 11.46 -23.20 22.96
C VAL A 297 11.40 -24.61 23.54
N ALA A 298 10.27 -24.95 24.16
CA ALA A 298 10.03 -26.27 24.72
C ALA A 298 10.25 -27.39 23.68
N SER A 299 11.02 -28.42 24.04
CA SER A 299 11.43 -29.49 23.12
C SER A 299 10.25 -30.20 22.42
N LYS A 300 9.10 -30.31 23.11
CA LYS A 300 7.87 -30.91 22.59
C LYS A 300 7.17 -30.08 21.50
N ASP A 301 7.43 -28.78 21.43
CA ASP A 301 6.80 -27.84 20.48
C ASP A 301 7.70 -27.52 19.27
N GLN A 302 8.90 -28.11 19.22
CA GLN A 302 9.79 -27.96 18.08
C GLN A 302 9.24 -28.75 16.88
N LEU A 303 9.06 -28.09 15.73
CA LEU A 303 8.59 -28.75 14.51
C LEU A 303 9.70 -29.55 13.79
N SER A 304 10.97 -29.39 14.18
CA SER A 304 12.09 -30.11 13.59
C SER A 304 12.05 -31.62 13.92
N PRO A 305 12.26 -32.51 12.94
CA PRO A 305 12.33 -33.96 13.17
C PRO A 305 13.51 -34.37 14.07
N ALA A 306 14.50 -33.51 14.28
CA ALA A 306 15.66 -33.77 15.13
C ALA A 306 15.42 -33.51 16.63
N SER A 307 14.18 -33.27 17.06
CA SER A 307 13.87 -33.12 18.49
C SER A 307 13.86 -34.49 19.18
N PRO A 308 14.62 -34.69 20.27
CA PRO A 308 14.66 -35.97 20.99
C PRO A 308 13.41 -36.23 21.86
N ALA A 309 12.48 -35.28 21.97
CA ALA A 309 11.27 -35.41 22.78
C ALA A 309 10.08 -35.90 21.95
N VAL A 310 9.15 -36.61 22.59
CA VAL A 310 7.84 -36.92 22.01
C VAL A 310 7.14 -35.59 21.70
N PRO A 311 6.81 -35.30 20.41
CA PRO A 311 6.20 -34.05 20.03
C PRO A 311 4.80 -33.91 20.64
N SER A 312 4.43 -32.70 21.05
CA SER A 312 3.07 -32.38 21.49
C SER A 312 2.06 -32.68 20.38
N VAL A 313 0.79 -32.92 20.74
CA VAL A 313 -0.28 -33.11 19.73
C VAL A 313 -0.32 -31.93 18.76
N LYS A 314 -0.13 -30.70 19.26
CA LYS A 314 0.01 -29.49 18.45
C LYS A 314 1.16 -29.60 17.44
N ALA A 315 2.36 -29.97 17.89
CA ALA A 315 3.51 -30.12 17.00
C ALA A 315 3.33 -31.25 15.99
N GLN A 316 2.66 -32.36 16.36
CA GLN A 316 2.33 -33.44 15.44
C GLN A 316 1.38 -32.99 14.33
N VAL A 317 0.32 -32.24 14.69
CA VAL A 317 -0.61 -31.66 13.71
C VAL A 317 0.15 -30.70 12.79
N LEU A 318 0.86 -29.72 13.34
CA LEU A 318 1.60 -28.74 12.55
C LEU A 318 2.64 -29.38 11.62
N ARG A 319 3.34 -30.43 12.06
CA ARG A 319 4.28 -31.18 11.20
C ARG A 319 3.57 -31.83 10.02
N LYS A 320 2.41 -32.45 10.25
CA LYS A 320 1.60 -33.09 9.20
C LYS A 320 1.03 -32.05 8.23
N THR A 321 0.63 -30.87 8.71
CA THR A 321 0.02 -29.83 7.88
C THR A 321 1.06 -29.04 7.08
N VAL A 322 2.19 -28.68 7.70
CA VAL A 322 3.18 -27.77 7.10
C VAL A 322 4.17 -28.52 6.20
N GLY A 323 4.63 -29.70 6.61
CA GLY A 323 5.41 -30.69 5.82
C GLY A 323 6.68 -30.22 5.07
N THR A 324 6.99 -28.93 5.10
CA THR A 324 7.91 -28.26 4.18
C THR A 324 8.72 -27.18 4.92
N SER A 325 9.70 -26.58 4.23
CA SER A 325 10.45 -25.46 4.79
C SER A 325 9.56 -24.21 4.88
N PHE A 326 9.84 -23.32 5.85
CA PHE A 326 9.10 -22.07 6.06
C PHE A 326 8.78 -21.30 4.75
N ALA A 327 9.75 -21.23 3.85
CA ALA A 327 9.61 -20.50 2.59
C ALA A 327 8.74 -21.19 1.52
N ARG A 328 8.24 -22.39 1.81
CA ARG A 328 7.36 -23.21 0.96
C ARG A 328 6.04 -23.53 1.65
N VAL A 329 5.82 -23.01 2.85
CA VAL A 329 4.57 -23.20 3.57
C VAL A 329 3.49 -22.48 2.81
N ASP A 330 2.41 -23.21 2.55
CA ASP A 330 1.22 -22.63 1.96
C ASP A 330 0.61 -21.61 2.94
N ARG A 331 0.48 -20.36 2.51
CA ARG A 331 -0.02 -19.24 3.32
C ARG A 331 -1.50 -19.37 3.69
N ARG A 332 -2.20 -20.39 3.15
CA ARG A 332 -3.57 -20.77 3.51
C ARG A 332 -3.70 -21.48 4.86
N ILE A 333 -2.58 -22.04 5.37
CA ILE A 333 -2.51 -22.83 6.61
C ILE A 333 -2.20 -21.92 7.80
#